data_AF-A0A7W7NXB3-F1
#
_entry.id   AF-A0A7W7NXB3-F1
#
_cell.length_a   1.000
_cell.length_b   1.000
_cell.length_c   1.000
_cell.angle_alpha   90.00
_cell.angle_beta   90.00
_cell.angle_gamma   90.00
#
_symmetry.space_group_name_H-M   'P 1'
#
loop_
_entity.id
_entity.type
_entity.pdbx_description
1 polymer ?
#
loop_
_entity_poly.entity_id
_entity_poly.type
_entity_poly.pdbx_seq_one_letter_code
_entity_poly.pdbx_strand_id
1 'polypeptide(L)'
;MKYGVKSKSMIMLLPLLAACSGSDGEAPVAAAPELGTAVAAQSVTQPSAAIKPLSDFDVWARRLMADRMSPIVAAAGDLSQAWVGADSRTANVVVRAPRTAGKATVAISAPAAGGDATPVFQNAIAQLKKQGGGVLKVAPGEYVFRTLNTINNSAHLLLTGLADVDIQATDANFVFQNNADGIFIQDSQRVRIFGAKMRDSRFLSGTGRMKLVNGEMRLILDQPLPDGVSIVGVGPMNEGSRTWPQTQKRSVFFPGGNQAVRIDSRTFTGPEFKVMPDGQFVSIKYTYYGNRAVYIRDSYTGTNEDIVLDGVRIGSIGGIGVLIKSRGRGFAVQNSSFAADAGRPMSTNFDGIHVISAAGDILIRGNSILHTGDDPINLRSIIHKVTALNTNSVTINNDARMVRKADELAFFNKSGEYLGRRVVTSAPVIGNSDTVTFGLAAGEPYGEAAYARDINMTPRRFAVVNNTIAETVGRGMLIQVANGLIQNNTLRNLPRTAIRLLTSFDPWLEGAGAINVRISNNTIEGGRAEQGFSFVTGIITSIGEVVSAKIPTNMHNGPLRIDGNKFIAPNTACLALYNAKDVVQQNNTCG
;
A
#
# COMPACT_ATOMS: atom_id res chain seq x y z
N MET A 1 12.76 32.23 -36.54
CA MET A 1 11.81 31.15 -36.90
C MET A 1 11.23 30.58 -35.61
N LYS A 2 9.92 30.72 -35.43
CA LYS A 2 9.15 30.32 -34.24
C LYS A 2 8.58 28.92 -34.46
N TYR A 3 8.85 27.98 -33.56
CA TYR A 3 8.02 26.78 -33.40
C TYR A 3 7.35 26.84 -32.03
N GLY A 4 6.03 27.04 -32.06
CA GLY A 4 5.17 27.00 -30.88
C GLY A 4 4.59 25.61 -30.71
N VAL A 5 4.76 25.02 -29.54
CA VAL A 5 4.00 23.85 -29.08
C VAL A 5 2.98 24.35 -28.06
N LYS A 6 1.71 24.36 -28.46
CA LYS A 6 0.57 24.64 -27.58
C LYS A 6 0.28 23.39 -26.75
N SER A 7 0.63 23.41 -25.47
CA SER A 7 0.05 22.51 -24.46
C SER A 7 -1.32 23.07 -24.06
N LYS A 8 -2.38 22.30 -24.31
CA LYS A 8 -3.72 22.59 -23.76
C LYS A 8 -3.82 21.93 -22.39
N SER A 9 -3.62 22.73 -21.34
CA SER A 9 -4.08 22.42 -19.99
C SER A 9 -5.59 22.50 -19.95
N MET A 10 -6.27 21.38 -19.72
CA MET A 10 -7.72 21.37 -19.51
C MET A 10 -8.00 21.37 -18.00
N ILE A 11 -8.26 22.57 -17.50
CA ILE A 11 -8.94 22.82 -16.23
C ILE A 11 -10.42 22.51 -16.46
N MET A 12 -11.04 21.70 -15.60
CA MET A 12 -12.50 21.67 -15.47
C MET A 12 -12.89 21.74 -13.99
N LEU A 13 -13.31 22.95 -13.61
CA LEU A 13 -14.41 23.16 -12.66
C LEU A 13 -15.73 22.82 -13.37
N LEU A 14 -16.69 22.23 -12.66
CA LEU A 14 -18.11 22.40 -12.98
C LEU A 14 -19.00 22.42 -11.71
N PRO A 15 -20.21 23.02 -11.79
CA PRO A 15 -20.91 23.69 -10.69
C PRO A 15 -22.23 23.02 -10.24
N LEU A 16 -22.90 23.76 -9.34
CA LEU A 16 -24.14 23.65 -8.56
C LEU A 16 -25.48 23.19 -9.19
N LEU A 17 -26.36 22.72 -8.27
CA LEU A 17 -27.85 22.76 -8.17
C LEU A 17 -28.65 21.85 -9.14
N ALA A 18 -29.79 21.22 -8.79
CA ALA A 18 -30.87 21.58 -7.87
C ALA A 18 -31.68 20.36 -7.34
N ALA A 19 -32.57 20.66 -6.39
CA ALA A 19 -33.43 19.81 -5.56
C ALA A 19 -34.60 19.11 -6.28
N CYS A 20 -35.14 18.07 -5.64
CA CYS A 20 -36.57 17.75 -5.59
C CYS A 20 -36.90 16.89 -4.35
N SER A 21 -38.12 17.11 -3.85
CA SER A 21 -38.73 16.82 -2.55
C SER A 21 -39.53 15.51 -2.46
N GLY A 22 -39.84 15.06 -1.23
CA GLY A 22 -40.93 14.14 -0.90
C GLY A 22 -40.56 13.20 0.26
N SER A 23 -40.80 13.59 1.51
CA SER A 23 -42.01 13.39 2.33
C SER A 23 -42.08 12.02 3.03
N ASP A 24 -41.84 12.14 4.33
CA ASP A 24 -42.06 11.27 5.49
C ASP A 24 -43.23 10.26 5.44
N GLY A 25 -43.02 9.14 6.14
CA GLY A 25 -44.05 8.18 6.52
C GLY A 25 -43.48 7.11 7.46
N GLU A 26 -43.63 7.30 8.77
CA GLU A 26 -43.15 6.43 9.84
C GLU A 26 -44.01 5.16 10.08
N ALA A 27 -43.29 4.10 10.49
CA ALA A 27 -43.60 3.07 11.52
C ALA A 27 -44.69 1.97 11.29
N PRO A 28 -44.75 0.88 12.10
CA PRO A 28 -43.80 0.36 13.11
C PRO A 28 -43.47 -1.17 13.03
N VAL A 29 -42.40 -1.51 13.78
CA VAL A 29 -42.06 -2.72 14.57
C VAL A 29 -42.91 -4.01 14.44
N ALA A 30 -42.25 -5.14 14.16
CA ALA A 30 -42.70 -6.48 14.53
C ALA A 30 -41.52 -7.39 14.94
N ALA A 31 -41.82 -8.32 15.85
CA ALA A 31 -40.93 -9.05 16.74
C ALA A 31 -40.02 -10.13 16.09
N ALA A 32 -38.96 -10.48 16.81
CA ALA A 32 -38.03 -11.57 16.51
C ALA A 32 -38.66 -12.95 16.76
N PRO A 33 -38.33 -13.97 15.94
CA PRO A 33 -38.47 -15.36 16.34
C PRO A 33 -37.13 -16.05 16.60
N GLU A 34 -37.22 -17.03 17.49
CA GLU A 34 -36.18 -17.83 18.11
C GLU A 34 -35.38 -18.71 17.13
N LEU A 35 -34.07 -18.85 17.39
CA LEU A 35 -33.18 -19.77 16.68
C LEU A 35 -33.29 -21.18 17.29
N GLY A 36 -34.18 -22.00 16.71
CA GLY A 36 -34.26 -23.44 16.96
C GLY A 36 -33.23 -24.22 16.14
N THR A 37 -32.46 -25.06 16.83
CA THR A 37 -31.52 -26.03 16.29
C THR A 37 -32.24 -27.22 15.63
N ALA A 38 -32.09 -27.41 14.32
CA ALA A 38 -32.23 -28.71 13.64
C ALA A 38 -31.62 -28.65 12.22
N VAL A 39 -30.45 -29.29 12.03
CA VAL A 39 -29.89 -29.54 10.71
C VAL A 39 -30.46 -30.86 10.20
N ALA A 40 -31.49 -30.78 9.37
CA ALA A 40 -31.93 -31.89 8.53
C ALA A 40 -31.37 -31.70 7.12
N ALA A 41 -30.63 -32.70 6.64
CA ALA A 41 -30.10 -32.75 5.29
C ALA A 41 -31.25 -32.84 4.27
N GLN A 42 -31.45 -31.78 3.48
CA GLN A 42 -32.24 -31.85 2.24
C GLN A 42 -31.28 -31.95 1.05
N SER A 43 -31.25 -33.13 0.44
CA SER A 43 -30.68 -33.35 -0.88
C SER A 43 -31.59 -32.69 -1.92
N VAL A 44 -31.19 -31.53 -2.41
CA VAL A 44 -31.80 -30.90 -3.59
C VAL A 44 -30.96 -31.29 -4.80
N THR A 45 -31.45 -32.25 -5.59
CA THR A 45 -30.97 -32.48 -6.96
C THR A 45 -31.47 -31.33 -7.84
N GLN A 46 -30.64 -30.29 -8.00
CA GLN A 46 -30.84 -29.31 -9.07
C GLN A 46 -30.42 -29.93 -10.41
N PRO A 47 -31.20 -29.76 -11.49
CA PRO A 47 -30.77 -30.11 -12.84
C PRO A 47 -29.54 -29.26 -13.18
N SER A 48 -28.49 -29.87 -13.75
CA SER A 48 -27.28 -29.14 -14.13
C SER A 48 -27.66 -28.10 -15.19
N ALA A 49 -27.73 -26.83 -14.78
CA ALA A 49 -27.85 -25.72 -15.72
C ALA A 49 -26.68 -25.81 -16.70
N ALA A 50 -26.96 -25.71 -18.00
CA ALA A 50 -25.93 -25.66 -19.02
C ALA A 50 -24.88 -24.62 -18.63
N ILE A 51 -23.62 -25.04 -18.53
CA ILE A 51 -22.53 -24.17 -18.06
C ILE A 51 -22.39 -23.06 -19.08
N LYS A 52 -22.83 -21.85 -18.72
CA LYS A 52 -22.62 -20.65 -19.54
C LYS A 52 -21.12 -20.49 -19.78
N PRO A 53 -20.67 -20.16 -21.01
CA PRO A 53 -19.28 -19.81 -21.26
C PRO A 53 -18.84 -18.71 -20.28
N LEU A 54 -17.64 -18.86 -19.73
CA LEU A 54 -17.07 -17.89 -18.80
C LEU A 54 -16.87 -16.57 -19.52
N SER A 55 -17.13 -15.46 -18.84
CA SER A 55 -16.65 -14.17 -19.32
C SER A 55 -15.13 -14.08 -19.17
N ASP A 56 -14.51 -13.13 -19.88
CA ASP A 56 -13.07 -12.88 -19.77
C ASP A 56 -12.64 -12.57 -18.33
N PHE A 57 -13.48 -11.84 -17.60
CA PHE A 57 -13.27 -11.59 -16.17
C PHE A 57 -13.29 -12.88 -15.35
N ASP A 58 -14.20 -13.81 -15.64
CA ASP A 58 -14.29 -15.08 -14.90
C ASP A 58 -13.05 -15.95 -15.11
N VAL A 59 -12.48 -15.94 -16.31
CA VAL A 59 -11.21 -16.61 -16.61
C VAL A 59 -10.07 -16.00 -15.80
N TRP A 60 -9.96 -14.66 -15.80
CA TRP A 60 -8.96 -13.94 -15.02
C TRP A 60 -9.10 -14.18 -13.51
N ALA A 61 -10.30 -14.00 -12.96
CA ALA A 61 -10.58 -14.19 -11.55
C ALA A 61 -10.28 -15.63 -11.12
N ARG A 62 -10.67 -16.63 -11.92
CA ARG A 62 -10.37 -18.04 -11.64
C ARG A 62 -8.87 -18.30 -11.56
N ARG A 63 -8.07 -17.69 -12.46
CA ARG A 63 -6.61 -17.84 -12.45
C ARG A 63 -5.99 -17.30 -11.16
N LEU A 64 -6.44 -16.14 -10.68
CA LEU A 64 -5.93 -15.55 -9.44
C LEU A 64 -6.41 -16.28 -8.19
N MET A 65 -7.61 -16.85 -8.20
CA MET A 65 -8.15 -17.67 -7.11
C MET A 65 -7.55 -19.09 -7.01
N ALA A 66 -6.82 -19.53 -8.04
CA ALA A 66 -6.20 -20.86 -8.05
C ALA A 66 -5.19 -21.02 -6.90
N ASP A 67 -4.43 -19.96 -6.64
CA ASP A 67 -3.37 -19.92 -5.64
C ASP A 67 -3.90 -19.32 -4.33
N ARG A 68 -4.89 -19.98 -3.70
CA ARG A 68 -5.48 -19.54 -2.41
C ARG A 68 -4.80 -20.11 -1.17
N MET A 69 -4.20 -21.29 -1.29
CA MET A 69 -3.42 -21.93 -0.22
C MET A 69 -1.94 -21.61 -0.34
N SER A 70 -1.30 -21.16 0.75
CA SER A 70 0.14 -21.00 0.82
C SER A 70 0.82 -22.29 0.35
N PRO A 71 1.87 -22.20 -0.49
CA PRO A 71 2.62 -23.38 -0.92
C PRO A 71 3.46 -23.98 0.23
N ILE A 72 3.51 -23.31 1.39
CA ILE A 72 4.24 -23.73 2.57
C ILE A 72 3.24 -24.16 3.65
N VAL A 73 3.49 -25.32 4.25
CA VAL A 73 2.82 -25.74 5.48
C VAL A 73 3.52 -25.07 6.65
N ALA A 74 2.76 -24.39 7.50
CA ALA A 74 3.30 -23.71 8.68
C ALA A 74 3.92 -24.72 9.65
N ALA A 75 5.16 -24.47 10.07
CA ALA A 75 5.80 -25.16 11.17
C ALA A 75 5.58 -24.43 12.49
N ALA A 76 5.96 -25.06 13.61
CA ALA A 76 5.96 -24.40 14.90
C ALA A 76 6.85 -23.14 14.87
N GLY A 77 6.31 -22.01 15.34
CA GLY A 77 6.97 -20.71 15.33
C GLY A 77 6.73 -19.88 14.07
N ASP A 78 6.21 -20.47 12.98
CA ASP A 78 5.82 -19.71 11.79
C ASP A 78 4.57 -18.88 12.05
N LEU A 79 4.44 -17.76 11.33
CA LEU A 79 3.23 -16.95 11.35
C LEU A 79 2.26 -17.49 10.32
N SER A 80 1.02 -17.76 10.72
CA SER A 80 -0.02 -18.16 9.79
C SER A 80 -1.38 -17.55 10.12
N GLN A 81 -2.22 -17.45 9.10
CA GLN A 81 -3.63 -17.07 9.20
C GLN A 81 -4.40 -17.82 8.13
N ALA A 82 -5.45 -18.53 8.52
CA ALA A 82 -6.37 -19.20 7.61
C ALA A 82 -7.77 -18.56 7.67
N TRP A 83 -8.53 -18.65 6.59
CA TRP A 83 -9.91 -18.16 6.51
C TRP A 83 -10.69 -18.86 5.39
N VAL A 84 -11.99 -18.62 5.37
CA VAL A 84 -12.87 -18.97 4.24
C VAL A 84 -13.08 -17.72 3.40
N GLY A 85 -12.67 -17.80 2.12
CA GLY A 85 -12.76 -16.72 1.14
C GLY A 85 -14.19 -16.36 0.77
N ALA A 86 -14.33 -15.34 -0.10
CA ALA A 86 -15.62 -14.97 -0.68
C ALA A 86 -16.20 -16.06 -1.58
N ASP A 87 -15.33 -16.87 -2.18
CA ASP A 87 -15.67 -18.06 -2.97
C ASP A 87 -16.04 -19.29 -2.11
N SER A 88 -16.18 -19.12 -0.79
CA SER A 88 -16.48 -20.18 0.19
C SER A 88 -15.44 -21.30 0.28
N ARG A 89 -14.22 -21.10 -0.25
CA ARG A 89 -13.11 -22.05 -0.11
C ARG A 89 -12.08 -21.55 0.89
N THR A 90 -11.36 -22.48 1.50
CA THR A 90 -10.28 -22.14 2.43
C THR A 90 -9.12 -21.48 1.70
N ALA A 91 -8.56 -20.46 2.33
CA ALA A 91 -7.33 -19.79 1.95
C ALA A 91 -6.46 -19.61 3.21
N ASN A 92 -5.15 -19.46 3.04
CA ASN A 92 -4.25 -19.16 4.14
C ASN A 92 -3.01 -18.42 3.69
N VAL A 93 -2.35 -17.75 4.64
CA VAL A 93 -1.01 -17.20 4.51
C VAL A 93 -0.06 -17.87 5.51
N VAL A 94 1.19 -18.05 5.13
CA VAL A 94 2.28 -18.56 5.98
C VAL A 94 3.55 -17.75 5.74
N VAL A 95 4.14 -17.21 6.80
CA VAL A 95 5.44 -16.53 6.81
C VAL A 95 6.36 -17.27 7.77
N ARG A 96 7.46 -17.82 7.25
CA ARG A 96 8.35 -18.65 8.06
C ARG A 96 9.20 -17.81 9.01
N ALA A 97 9.40 -18.30 10.23
CA ALA A 97 10.32 -17.68 11.17
C ALA A 97 11.79 -18.03 10.87
N PRO A 98 12.76 -17.20 11.30
CA PRO A 98 14.17 -17.55 11.33
C PRO A 98 14.43 -18.84 12.12
N ARG A 99 15.23 -19.75 11.57
CA ARG A 99 15.67 -20.98 12.25
C ARG A 99 17.03 -20.78 12.89
N THR A 100 17.04 -20.25 14.10
CA THR A 100 18.27 -19.83 14.80
C THR A 100 18.71 -20.77 15.93
N ALA A 101 17.94 -21.80 16.25
CA ALA A 101 18.32 -22.79 17.27
C ALA A 101 19.68 -23.43 16.94
N GLY A 102 20.59 -23.43 17.91
CA GLY A 102 21.96 -23.93 17.73
C GLY A 102 22.88 -23.07 16.87
N LYS A 103 22.43 -21.91 16.38
CA LYS A 103 23.26 -20.96 15.61
C LYS A 103 23.92 -19.92 16.51
N ALA A 104 24.88 -19.21 15.94
CA ALA A 104 25.65 -18.20 16.66
C ALA A 104 24.78 -17.04 17.18
N THR A 105 25.24 -16.43 18.27
CA THR A 105 24.70 -15.16 18.78
C THR A 105 25.79 -14.10 18.72
N VAL A 106 25.50 -12.98 18.07
CA VAL A 106 26.36 -11.79 18.05
C VAL A 106 25.66 -10.70 18.86
N ALA A 107 26.39 -10.05 19.75
CA ALA A 107 25.85 -8.97 20.57
C ALA A 107 26.54 -7.64 20.22
N ILE A 108 25.77 -6.56 20.13
CA ILE A 108 26.28 -5.21 19.90
C ILE A 108 25.68 -4.21 20.88
N SER A 109 26.44 -3.19 21.23
CA SER A 109 26.01 -2.05 22.06
C SER A 109 26.04 -0.76 21.26
N ALA A 110 25.34 0.26 21.74
CA ALA A 110 25.37 1.58 21.13
C ALA A 110 26.81 2.11 21.08
N PRO A 111 27.24 2.74 19.96
CA PRO A 111 28.50 3.48 19.93
C PRO A 111 28.54 4.56 21.02
N ALA A 112 29.74 5.03 21.36
CA ALA A 112 29.89 6.22 22.19
C ALA A 112 29.14 7.42 21.59
N ALA A 113 28.76 8.40 22.41
CA ALA A 113 28.05 9.60 21.97
C ALA A 113 28.75 10.26 20.78
N GLY A 114 28.00 10.58 19.73
CA GLY A 114 28.56 11.10 18.47
C GLY A 114 29.03 10.04 17.48
N GLY A 115 29.22 8.79 17.91
CA GLY A 115 29.62 7.67 17.07
C GLY A 115 28.60 7.30 16.00
N ASP A 116 29.06 6.55 14.99
CA ASP A 116 28.25 6.03 13.91
C ASP A 116 27.95 4.54 14.13
N ALA A 117 26.68 4.17 14.09
CA ALA A 117 26.23 2.79 14.25
C ALA A 117 26.45 1.93 12.99
N THR A 118 26.61 2.54 11.81
CA THR A 118 26.69 1.81 10.54
C THR A 118 27.79 0.72 10.53
N PRO A 119 29.07 0.99 10.92
CA PRO A 119 30.11 -0.03 10.92
C PRO A 119 29.88 -1.16 11.94
N VAL A 120 29.27 -0.85 13.08
CA VAL A 120 28.98 -1.83 14.14
C VAL A 120 28.00 -2.88 13.63
N PHE A 121 26.91 -2.44 12.99
CA PHE A 121 25.95 -3.36 12.39
C PHE A 121 26.54 -4.11 11.19
N GLN A 122 27.31 -3.44 10.32
CA GLN A 122 27.95 -4.10 9.17
C GLN A 122 28.79 -5.30 9.59
N ASN A 123 29.64 -5.11 10.61
CA ASN A 123 30.51 -6.18 11.11
C ASN A 123 29.71 -7.34 11.71
N ALA A 124 28.68 -7.04 12.50
CA ALA A 124 27.84 -8.06 13.13
C ALA A 124 27.03 -8.87 12.08
N ILE A 125 26.47 -8.20 11.07
CA ILE A 125 25.74 -8.86 9.99
C ILE A 125 26.68 -9.70 9.12
N ALA A 126 27.87 -9.22 8.81
CA ALA A 126 28.88 -9.99 8.07
C ALA A 126 29.29 -11.26 8.84
N GLN A 127 29.43 -11.18 10.15
CA GLN A 127 29.71 -12.33 11.01
C GLN A 127 28.58 -13.36 10.98
N LEU A 128 27.33 -12.95 11.17
CA LEU A 128 26.17 -13.85 11.09
C LEU A 128 26.04 -14.50 9.72
N LYS A 129 26.28 -13.74 8.64
CA LYS A 129 26.28 -14.27 7.28
C LYS A 129 27.35 -15.34 7.09
N LYS A 130 28.58 -15.12 7.56
CA LYS A 130 29.67 -16.13 7.52
C LYS A 130 29.32 -17.40 8.31
N GLN A 131 28.48 -17.28 9.33
CA GLN A 131 28.03 -18.38 10.19
C GLN A 131 26.74 -19.05 9.70
N GLY A 132 26.17 -18.62 8.56
CA GLY A 132 24.94 -19.21 8.02
C GLY A 132 23.65 -18.82 8.77
N GLY A 133 23.66 -17.67 9.45
CA GLY A 133 22.54 -17.13 10.22
C GLY A 133 22.82 -17.08 11.73
N GLY A 134 21.77 -16.77 12.51
CA GLY A 134 21.85 -16.68 13.96
C GLY A 134 21.09 -15.50 14.54
N VAL A 135 21.43 -15.13 15.77
CA VAL A 135 20.77 -14.06 16.51
C VAL A 135 21.69 -12.85 16.62
N LEU A 136 21.21 -11.68 16.22
CA LEU A 136 21.83 -10.40 16.56
C LEU A 136 21.11 -9.80 17.76
N LYS A 137 21.76 -9.78 18.93
CA LYS A 137 21.27 -9.09 20.13
C LYS A 137 21.77 -7.64 20.11
N VAL A 138 20.85 -6.70 19.97
CA VAL A 138 21.14 -5.27 20.02
C VAL A 138 20.72 -4.76 21.40
N ALA A 139 21.69 -4.23 22.16
CA ALA A 139 21.40 -3.67 23.48
C ALA A 139 20.48 -2.43 23.36
N PRO A 140 19.71 -2.09 24.41
CA PRO A 140 19.00 -0.81 24.45
C PRO A 140 19.95 0.37 24.30
N GLY A 141 19.52 1.42 23.58
CA GLY A 141 20.35 2.60 23.36
C GLY A 141 19.97 3.40 22.12
N GLU A 142 20.69 4.48 21.86
CA GLU A 142 20.57 5.26 20.62
C GLU A 142 21.66 4.86 19.62
N TYR A 143 21.24 4.47 18.42
CA TYR A 143 22.08 4.04 17.32
C TYR A 143 21.89 5.03 16.16
N VAL A 144 22.78 6.02 16.08
CA VAL A 144 22.76 7.02 15.03
C VAL A 144 23.51 6.49 13.82
N PHE A 145 22.81 6.31 12.70
CA PHE A 145 23.40 5.90 11.43
C PHE A 145 23.74 7.15 10.62
N ARG A 146 25.03 7.50 10.59
CA ARG A 146 25.54 8.74 9.99
C ARG A 146 26.08 8.53 8.59
N THR A 147 26.63 7.35 8.32
CA THR A 147 27.13 6.99 6.99
C THR A 147 26.21 5.97 6.33
N LEU A 148 26.27 5.94 5.01
CA LEU A 148 25.61 4.90 4.22
C LEU A 148 26.45 3.63 4.23
N ASN A 149 25.79 2.51 3.98
CA ASN A 149 26.46 1.25 3.83
C ASN A 149 27.46 1.28 2.66
N THR A 150 28.68 0.76 2.88
CA THR A 150 29.81 0.86 1.95
C THR A 150 29.69 -0.03 0.71
N ILE A 151 28.75 -0.98 0.68
CA ILE A 151 28.60 -1.94 -0.44
C ILE A 151 27.87 -1.30 -1.61
N ASN A 152 26.83 -0.51 -1.37
CA ASN A 152 26.01 0.08 -2.44
C ASN A 152 25.58 1.54 -2.21
N ASN A 153 25.99 2.16 -1.09
CA ASN A 153 25.67 3.55 -0.74
C ASN A 153 24.18 3.93 -0.91
N SER A 154 23.25 2.98 -0.73
CA SER A 154 21.81 3.20 -0.98
C SER A 154 20.96 3.25 0.29
N ALA A 155 21.49 2.76 1.41
CA ALA A 155 20.81 2.70 2.70
C ALA A 155 21.80 2.72 3.85
N HIS A 156 21.32 2.96 5.08
CA HIS A 156 22.15 2.92 6.28
C HIS A 156 22.49 1.49 6.69
N LEU A 157 21.48 0.65 6.85
CA LEU A 157 21.62 -0.75 7.19
C LEU A 157 21.27 -1.63 5.99
N LEU A 158 22.22 -2.44 5.55
CA LEU A 158 22.05 -3.37 4.44
C LEU A 158 21.96 -4.81 4.96
N LEU A 159 20.85 -5.48 4.67
CA LEU A 159 20.59 -6.87 4.98
C LEU A 159 20.50 -7.66 3.66
N THR A 160 21.66 -8.10 3.16
CA THR A 160 21.76 -8.73 1.82
C THR A 160 22.26 -10.17 1.87
N GLY A 161 21.52 -11.08 1.25
CA GLY A 161 21.90 -12.49 1.16
C GLY A 161 21.96 -13.17 2.52
N LEU A 162 21.05 -12.82 3.43
CA LEU A 162 20.94 -13.43 4.75
C LEU A 162 20.00 -14.63 4.73
N ALA A 163 20.28 -15.61 5.57
CA ALA A 163 19.40 -16.75 5.80
C ALA A 163 19.28 -17.00 7.30
N ASP A 164 18.06 -17.15 7.83
CA ASP A 164 17.81 -17.46 9.24
C ASP A 164 18.46 -16.49 10.22
N VAL A 165 18.14 -15.21 10.09
CA VAL A 165 18.67 -14.15 10.96
C VAL A 165 17.55 -13.54 11.79
N ASP A 166 17.73 -13.52 13.11
CA ASP A 166 16.83 -12.87 14.06
C ASP A 166 17.53 -11.67 14.71
N ILE A 167 17.12 -10.46 14.37
CA ILE A 167 17.62 -9.21 14.93
C ILE A 167 16.72 -8.81 16.09
N GLN A 168 17.20 -8.97 17.33
CA GLN A 168 16.50 -8.65 18.56
C GLN A 168 16.97 -7.28 19.05
N ALA A 169 16.12 -6.27 18.89
CA ALA A 169 16.47 -4.86 19.08
C ALA A 169 15.44 -4.10 19.94
N THR A 170 14.85 -4.80 20.92
CA THR A 170 13.95 -4.20 21.91
C THR A 170 14.62 -3.00 22.58
N ASP A 171 13.94 -1.86 22.54
CA ASP A 171 14.39 -0.57 23.08
C ASP A 171 15.65 0.05 22.43
N ALA A 172 16.11 -0.48 21.30
CA ALA A 172 17.09 0.19 20.46
C ALA A 172 16.42 1.27 19.58
N ASN A 173 16.99 2.47 19.58
CA ASN A 173 16.52 3.62 18.78
C ASN A 173 17.44 3.80 17.58
N PHE A 174 16.97 3.40 16.40
CA PHE A 174 17.64 3.58 15.13
C PHE A 174 17.30 4.97 14.57
N VAL A 175 18.32 5.83 14.51
CA VAL A 175 18.20 7.21 14.05
C VAL A 175 18.95 7.35 12.74
N PHE A 176 18.20 7.46 11.65
CA PHE A 176 18.77 7.60 10.31
C PHE A 176 19.04 9.08 10.00
N GLN A 177 20.24 9.37 9.50
CA GLN A 177 20.60 10.69 8.97
C GLN A 177 20.57 10.66 7.44
N ASN A 178 20.92 11.74 6.76
CA ASN A 178 21.00 11.79 5.28
C ASN A 178 19.72 11.43 4.51
N ASN A 179 19.77 11.64 3.20
CA ASN A 179 18.67 11.29 2.29
C ASN A 179 18.85 9.87 1.71
N ALA A 180 18.80 8.83 2.55
CA ALA A 180 18.82 7.43 2.13
C ALA A 180 17.83 6.55 2.91
N ASP A 181 17.58 5.33 2.43
CA ASP A 181 16.74 4.35 3.13
C ASP A 181 17.35 3.96 4.48
N GLY A 182 16.50 3.69 5.48
CA GLY A 182 16.94 3.23 6.80
C GLY A 182 17.52 1.83 6.71
N ILE A 183 16.65 0.85 6.47
CA ILE A 183 17.02 -0.56 6.30
C ILE A 183 16.67 -1.00 4.88
N PHE A 184 17.64 -1.57 4.18
CA PHE A 184 17.44 -2.19 2.87
C PHE A 184 17.66 -3.69 2.95
N ILE A 185 16.64 -4.46 2.58
CA ILE A 185 16.66 -5.93 2.60
C ILE A 185 16.63 -6.44 1.17
N GLN A 186 17.63 -7.24 0.81
CA GLN A 186 17.78 -7.79 -0.53
C GLN A 186 18.20 -9.24 -0.51
N ASP A 187 17.57 -10.04 -1.37
CA ASP A 187 17.91 -11.45 -1.61
C ASP A 187 18.07 -12.29 -0.33
N SER A 188 17.23 -12.02 0.68
CA SER A 188 17.35 -12.65 2.00
C SER A 188 16.16 -13.57 2.28
N GLN A 189 16.37 -14.59 3.11
CA GLN A 189 15.37 -15.59 3.47
C GLN A 189 15.25 -15.73 5.00
N ARG A 190 14.02 -15.75 5.54
CA ARG A 190 13.75 -15.99 6.98
C ARG A 190 14.53 -14.99 7.85
N VAL A 191 14.24 -13.71 7.67
CA VAL A 191 14.85 -12.61 8.43
C VAL A 191 13.79 -11.94 9.28
N ARG A 192 14.04 -11.78 10.59
CA ARG A 192 13.18 -11.02 11.49
C ARG A 192 13.91 -9.83 12.07
N ILE A 193 13.23 -8.68 12.12
CA ILE A 193 13.62 -7.53 12.93
C ILE A 193 12.57 -7.36 14.03
N PHE A 194 13.01 -7.45 15.28
CA PHE A 194 12.14 -7.42 16.45
C PHE A 194 12.44 -6.19 17.33
N GLY A 195 11.41 -5.41 17.67
CA GLY A 195 11.47 -4.44 18.76
C GLY A 195 12.14 -3.09 18.49
N ALA A 196 12.74 -2.89 17.31
CA ALA A 196 13.46 -1.65 16.98
C ALA A 196 12.54 -0.43 16.86
N LYS A 197 12.99 0.73 17.35
CA LYS A 197 12.35 2.03 17.15
C LYS A 197 13.11 2.79 16.06
N MET A 198 12.44 3.23 15.01
CA MET A 198 13.05 3.77 13.79
C MET A 198 12.55 5.18 13.51
N ARG A 199 13.46 6.12 13.29
CA ARG A 199 13.14 7.50 12.90
C ARG A 199 14.22 8.11 12.02
N ASP A 200 13.85 9.12 11.26
CA ASP A 200 14.77 9.98 10.53
C ASP A 200 14.90 11.32 11.28
N SER A 201 16.14 11.76 11.52
CA SER A 201 16.40 12.96 12.32
C SER A 201 16.17 14.27 11.57
N ARG A 202 15.96 14.26 10.26
CA ARG A 202 15.85 15.47 9.43
C ARG A 202 14.52 16.20 9.62
N PHE A 203 14.44 17.40 9.06
CA PHE A 203 13.20 18.17 8.96
C PHE A 203 12.34 17.64 7.80
N LEU A 204 11.41 16.74 8.11
CA LEU A 204 10.62 16.00 7.11
C LEU A 204 9.21 16.55 6.91
N SER A 205 8.60 17.02 7.98
CA SER A 205 7.26 17.59 7.98
C SER A 205 7.09 18.57 9.14
N GLY A 206 6.10 19.45 9.04
CA GLY A 206 5.83 20.48 10.03
C GLY A 206 4.42 21.03 9.92
N THR A 207 4.14 22.07 10.68
CA THR A 207 2.84 22.75 10.73
C THR A 207 2.98 24.24 10.45
N GLY A 208 1.86 24.88 10.14
CA GLY A 208 1.79 26.30 9.84
C GLY A 208 0.38 26.76 9.55
N ARG A 209 0.26 27.96 9.00
CA ARG A 209 -1.02 28.57 8.64
C ARG A 209 -1.00 29.19 7.25
N MET A 210 -2.14 29.10 6.60
CA MET A 210 -2.43 29.92 5.43
C MET A 210 -2.82 31.33 5.86
N LYS A 211 -2.26 32.34 5.19
CA LYS A 211 -2.50 33.76 5.45
C LYS A 211 -2.68 34.56 4.17
N LEU A 212 -3.74 35.34 4.09
CA LEU A 212 -3.93 36.31 3.02
C LEU A 212 -3.13 37.58 3.33
N VAL A 213 -2.10 37.87 2.53
CA VAL A 213 -1.23 39.05 2.70
C VAL A 213 -1.24 39.84 1.40
N ASN A 214 -1.74 41.07 1.44
CA ASN A 214 -1.84 41.97 0.27
C ASN A 214 -2.51 41.32 -0.96
N GLY A 215 -3.57 40.53 -0.73
CA GLY A 215 -4.31 39.84 -1.79
C GLY A 215 -3.68 38.52 -2.28
N GLU A 216 -2.55 38.10 -1.70
CA GLU A 216 -1.86 36.86 -2.04
C GLU A 216 -1.92 35.85 -0.88
N MET A 217 -2.30 34.60 -1.16
CA MET A 217 -2.27 33.53 -0.17
C MET A 217 -0.84 33.04 0.06
N ARG A 218 -0.38 33.15 1.30
CA ARG A 218 0.93 32.72 1.77
C ARG A 218 0.81 31.62 2.81
N LEU A 219 1.77 30.72 2.81
CA LEU A 219 1.97 29.76 3.89
C LEU A 219 2.99 30.35 4.87
N ILE A 220 2.64 30.39 6.15
CA ILE A 220 3.51 30.81 7.25
C ILE A 220 3.78 29.58 8.15
N LEU A 221 5.02 29.15 8.23
CA LEU A 221 5.42 27.98 9.03
C LEU A 221 5.56 28.29 10.52
N ASP A 222 5.16 27.35 11.37
CA ASP A 222 5.30 27.45 12.83
C ASP A 222 6.76 27.38 13.27
N GLN A 223 7.66 26.82 12.45
CA GLN A 223 9.09 26.76 12.69
C GLN A 223 9.85 27.19 11.43
N PRO A 224 10.99 27.90 11.56
CA PRO A 224 11.81 28.24 10.41
C PRO A 224 12.31 26.97 9.72
N LEU A 225 12.20 26.95 8.40
CA LEU A 225 12.68 25.88 7.55
C LEU A 225 14.10 26.21 7.07
N PRO A 226 15.09 25.33 7.29
CA PRO A 226 16.45 25.53 6.80
C PRO A 226 16.50 25.80 5.29
N ASP A 227 17.55 26.50 4.85
CA ASP A 227 17.79 26.77 3.44
C ASP A 227 17.95 25.46 2.65
N GLY A 228 17.52 25.48 1.39
CA GLY A 228 17.57 24.33 0.49
C GLY A 228 16.48 23.27 0.69
N VAL A 229 15.65 23.37 1.75
CA VAL A 229 14.51 22.47 1.93
C VAL A 229 13.28 23.00 1.19
N SER A 230 12.63 22.14 0.41
CA SER A 230 11.44 22.47 -0.39
C SER A 230 10.13 22.16 0.35
N ILE A 231 9.02 22.69 -0.16
CA ILE A 231 7.67 22.28 0.22
C ILE A 231 7.09 21.44 -0.91
N VAL A 232 6.67 20.22 -0.58
CA VAL A 232 6.16 19.26 -1.58
C VAL A 232 4.68 18.97 -1.41
N GLY A 233 4.11 19.33 -0.27
CA GLY A 233 2.68 19.19 -0.03
C GLY A 233 2.22 20.01 1.16
N VAL A 234 1.02 20.57 1.04
CA VAL A 234 0.34 21.31 2.10
C VAL A 234 -1.08 20.80 2.17
N GLY A 235 -1.46 20.33 3.35
CA GLY A 235 -2.77 19.73 3.60
C GLY A 235 -3.43 20.35 4.83
N PRO A 236 -4.74 20.63 4.78
CA PRO A 236 -5.48 21.17 5.91
C PRO A 236 -5.44 20.19 7.09
N MET A 237 -5.35 20.72 8.31
CA MET A 237 -5.37 19.93 9.54
C MET A 237 -6.20 20.67 10.59
N ASN A 238 -6.98 19.94 11.39
CA ASN A 238 -7.78 20.53 12.45
C ASN A 238 -6.88 20.96 13.61
N GLU A 239 -6.92 22.23 13.98
CA GLU A 239 -6.08 22.77 15.07
C GLU A 239 -6.33 22.06 16.42
N GLY A 240 -5.27 21.86 17.20
CA GLY A 240 -5.35 21.17 18.49
C GLY A 240 -5.59 19.66 18.40
N SER A 241 -5.79 19.11 17.20
CA SER A 241 -5.91 17.66 16.96
C SER A 241 -4.99 17.23 15.81
N ARG A 242 -4.61 15.96 15.76
CA ARG A 242 -3.93 15.38 14.57
C ARG A 242 -4.97 14.74 13.64
N THR A 243 -5.99 15.50 13.26
CA THR A 243 -7.05 15.01 12.37
C THR A 243 -7.15 15.86 11.11
N TRP A 244 -7.49 15.23 9.99
CA TRP A 244 -7.58 15.87 8.68
C TRP A 244 -9.04 16.02 8.26
N PRO A 245 -9.48 17.23 7.83
CA PRO A 245 -10.82 17.42 7.32
C PRO A 245 -10.97 16.84 5.91
N GLN A 246 -12.15 16.30 5.60
CA GLN A 246 -12.48 15.73 4.29
C GLN A 246 -12.66 16.79 3.19
N THR A 247 -13.10 18.00 3.54
CA THR A 247 -13.71 18.95 2.60
C THR A 247 -12.75 19.91 1.91
N GLN A 248 -11.46 19.84 2.22
CA GLN A 248 -10.50 20.85 1.79
C GLN A 248 -9.41 20.24 0.89
N LYS A 249 -9.18 20.88 -0.26
CA LYS A 249 -8.17 20.46 -1.22
C LYS A 249 -6.78 20.60 -0.60
N ARG A 250 -5.90 19.64 -0.91
CA ARG A 250 -4.47 19.70 -0.61
C ARG A 250 -3.72 20.28 -1.81
N SER A 251 -2.65 21.03 -1.55
CA SER A 251 -1.68 21.42 -2.57
C SER A 251 -0.58 20.37 -2.63
N VAL A 252 -0.22 19.90 -3.83
CA VAL A 252 0.88 18.96 -4.05
C VAL A 252 1.81 19.54 -5.09
N PHE A 253 3.10 19.59 -4.78
CA PHE A 253 4.14 20.12 -5.67
C PHE A 253 4.97 18.95 -6.20
N PHE A 254 4.66 18.53 -7.42
CA PHE A 254 5.36 17.43 -8.08
C PHE A 254 6.75 17.87 -8.55
N PRO A 255 7.76 16.98 -8.53
CA PRO A 255 9.05 17.25 -9.17
C PRO A 255 8.87 17.66 -10.64
N GLY A 256 9.52 18.76 -11.05
CA GLY A 256 9.41 19.32 -12.39
C GLY A 256 8.15 20.16 -12.66
N GLY A 257 7.21 20.23 -11.72
CA GLY A 257 6.04 21.13 -11.79
C GLY A 257 6.30 22.51 -11.17
N ASN A 258 5.25 23.33 -11.10
CA ASN A 258 5.27 24.57 -10.32
C ASN A 258 5.61 24.25 -8.85
N GLN A 259 6.55 24.99 -8.28
CA GLN A 259 6.97 24.82 -6.88
C GLN A 259 6.46 25.96 -6.01
N ALA A 260 6.38 25.73 -4.70
CA ALA A 260 6.24 26.81 -3.74
C ALA A 260 7.49 27.70 -3.76
N VAL A 261 7.29 29.02 -3.78
CA VAL A 261 8.36 30.03 -3.79
C VAL A 261 8.62 30.45 -2.35
N ARG A 262 9.87 30.33 -1.91
CA ARG A 262 10.32 30.79 -0.59
C ARG A 262 10.49 32.31 -0.60
N ILE A 263 9.86 32.99 0.36
CA ILE A 263 10.01 34.43 0.60
C ILE A 263 11.06 34.66 1.71
N ASP A 264 10.96 33.90 2.79
CA ASP A 264 11.91 33.90 3.90
C ASP A 264 11.98 32.49 4.56
N SER A 265 12.57 32.37 5.74
CA SER A 265 12.70 31.08 6.45
C SER A 265 11.36 30.46 6.88
N ARG A 266 10.26 31.21 6.94
CA ARG A 266 8.93 30.76 7.35
C ARG A 266 7.84 31.00 6.32
N THR A 267 8.04 31.96 5.42
CA THR A 267 7.00 32.42 4.49
C THR A 267 7.21 31.84 3.09
N PHE A 268 6.16 31.25 2.54
CA PHE A 268 6.13 30.73 1.18
C PHE A 268 4.90 31.24 0.44
N THR A 269 5.01 31.40 -0.87
CA THR A 269 3.87 31.69 -1.76
C THR A 269 3.78 30.65 -2.89
N GLY A 270 2.63 30.51 -3.51
CA GLY A 270 2.43 29.62 -4.64
C GLY A 270 1.00 29.65 -5.15
N PRO A 271 0.78 29.46 -6.47
CA PRO A 271 -0.57 29.49 -7.05
C PRO A 271 -1.49 28.42 -6.45
N GLU A 272 -0.93 27.27 -6.08
CA GLU A 272 -1.66 26.14 -5.49
C GLU A 272 -2.25 26.44 -4.11
N PHE A 273 -1.80 27.50 -3.43
CA PHE A 273 -2.27 27.86 -2.08
C PHE A 273 -3.65 28.51 -2.06
N LYS A 274 -4.14 29.01 -3.21
CA LYS A 274 -5.45 29.67 -3.33
C LYS A 274 -6.64 28.75 -3.03
N VAL A 275 -6.41 27.43 -2.97
CA VAL A 275 -7.44 26.44 -2.66
C VAL A 275 -7.78 26.38 -1.16
N MET A 276 -6.99 27.03 -0.30
CA MET A 276 -7.17 27.04 1.15
C MET A 276 -7.59 28.43 1.66
N PRO A 277 -8.49 28.50 2.66
CA PRO A 277 -8.95 29.78 3.21
C PRO A 277 -7.90 30.46 4.10
N ASP A 278 -8.04 31.76 4.29
CA ASP A 278 -7.25 32.53 5.26
C ASP A 278 -7.43 31.98 6.68
N GLY A 279 -6.33 31.86 7.43
CA GLY A 279 -6.29 31.31 8.78
C GLY A 279 -6.22 29.78 8.88
N GLN A 280 -6.39 29.03 7.79
CA GLN A 280 -6.40 27.57 7.79
C GLN A 280 -5.10 27.01 8.40
N PHE A 281 -5.23 26.18 9.44
CA PHE A 281 -4.12 25.40 9.98
C PHE A 281 -3.78 24.24 9.06
N VAL A 282 -2.49 24.00 8.83
CA VAL A 282 -2.03 23.04 7.84
C VAL A 282 -0.89 22.18 8.35
N SER A 283 -0.83 20.97 7.81
CA SER A 283 0.33 20.08 7.83
C SER A 283 1.12 20.24 6.53
N ILE A 284 2.44 20.20 6.63
CA ILE A 284 3.36 20.43 5.51
C ILE A 284 4.31 19.24 5.38
N LYS A 285 4.52 18.80 4.14
CA LYS A 285 5.54 17.80 3.75
C LYS A 285 6.71 18.51 3.09
N TYR A 286 7.93 18.18 3.47
CA TYR A 286 9.15 18.77 2.92
C TYR A 286 9.90 17.87 1.94
N THR A 287 9.57 16.57 1.89
CA THR A 287 10.25 15.57 1.04
C THR A 287 9.24 14.86 0.15
N TYR A 288 9.48 14.79 -1.16
CA TYR A 288 8.59 14.12 -2.12
C TYR A 288 8.97 12.64 -2.26
N TYR A 289 8.09 11.74 -1.82
CA TYR A 289 8.26 10.29 -1.64
C TYR A 289 9.45 9.81 -0.81
N GLY A 290 10.45 10.68 -0.55
CA GLY A 290 11.53 10.53 0.43
C GLY A 290 12.20 9.17 0.43
N ASN A 291 12.75 8.82 1.59
CA ASN A 291 13.29 7.48 1.82
C ASN A 291 12.38 6.69 2.73
N ARG A 292 12.61 5.38 2.77
CA ARG A 292 11.82 4.44 3.55
C ARG A 292 12.50 4.09 4.86
N ALA A 293 11.71 3.77 5.89
CA ALA A 293 12.27 3.14 7.08
C ALA A 293 12.79 1.75 6.74
N VAL A 294 11.98 0.96 6.02
CA VAL A 294 12.38 -0.35 5.51
C VAL A 294 12.02 -0.47 4.03
N TYR A 295 13.00 -0.81 3.20
CA TYR A 295 12.79 -1.16 1.80
C TYR A 295 13.22 -2.60 1.53
N ILE A 296 12.30 -3.41 1.05
CA ILE A 296 12.53 -4.80 0.67
C ILE A 296 12.48 -4.88 -0.86
N ARG A 297 13.62 -5.20 -1.47
CA ARG A 297 13.75 -5.28 -2.93
C ARG A 297 14.70 -6.38 -3.34
N ASP A 298 14.34 -7.10 -4.39
CA ASP A 298 15.21 -8.12 -4.97
C ASP A 298 16.32 -7.52 -5.83
N SER A 299 17.42 -8.26 -5.99
CA SER A 299 18.27 -8.11 -7.16
C SER A 299 17.64 -8.79 -8.38
N TYR A 300 18.33 -8.75 -9.52
CA TYR A 300 17.83 -9.45 -10.70
C TYR A 300 17.84 -10.97 -10.55
N THR A 301 18.80 -11.52 -9.82
CA THR A 301 19.01 -12.97 -9.72
C THR A 301 18.48 -13.57 -8.41
N GLY A 302 18.33 -12.77 -7.35
CA GLY A 302 17.81 -13.21 -6.07
C GLY A 302 16.33 -12.88 -5.85
N THR A 303 15.83 -13.28 -4.67
CA THR A 303 14.48 -12.99 -4.16
C THR A 303 14.52 -12.84 -2.63
N ASN A 304 13.63 -12.00 -2.10
CA ASN A 304 13.39 -11.94 -0.66
C ASN A 304 12.24 -12.88 -0.26
N GLU A 305 12.45 -13.69 0.77
CA GLU A 305 11.44 -14.62 1.27
C GLU A 305 11.35 -14.60 2.79
N ASP A 306 10.15 -14.70 3.34
CA ASP A 306 9.94 -14.87 4.77
C ASP A 306 10.58 -13.74 5.60
N ILE A 307 10.21 -12.50 5.33
CA ILE A 307 10.70 -11.31 6.05
C ILE A 307 9.65 -10.83 7.05
N VAL A 308 10.08 -10.64 8.30
CA VAL A 308 9.20 -10.30 9.42
C VAL A 308 9.67 -9.02 10.10
N LEU A 309 8.79 -8.04 10.21
CA LEU A 309 8.90 -6.91 11.14
C LEU A 309 7.93 -7.14 12.29
N ASP A 310 8.45 -7.26 13.51
CA ASP A 310 7.67 -7.65 14.69
C ASP A 310 7.94 -6.70 15.85
N GLY A 311 6.90 -6.07 16.40
CA GLY A 311 7.08 -5.15 17.53
C GLY A 311 7.90 -3.89 17.19
N VAL A 312 8.03 -3.52 15.91
CA VAL A 312 8.81 -2.32 15.54
C VAL A 312 7.98 -1.05 15.73
N ARG A 313 8.65 0.07 16.02
CA ARG A 313 8.03 1.39 16.01
C ARG A 313 8.61 2.23 14.88
N ILE A 314 7.76 2.75 14.00
CA ILE A 314 8.15 3.73 12.99
C ILE A 314 7.62 5.10 13.42
N GLY A 315 8.56 5.99 13.76
CA GLY A 315 8.32 7.38 14.12
C GLY A 315 8.16 8.25 12.88
N SER A 316 8.95 9.32 12.79
CA SER A 316 8.92 10.21 11.62
C SER A 316 9.88 9.79 10.49
N ILE A 317 9.34 9.57 9.28
CA ILE A 317 10.05 9.14 8.06
C ILE A 317 9.61 9.98 6.86
N GLY A 318 10.57 10.42 6.04
CA GLY A 318 10.32 11.36 4.93
C GLY A 318 9.56 10.78 3.75
N GLY A 319 9.44 9.46 3.69
CA GLY A 319 8.77 8.71 2.62
C GLY A 319 7.73 7.74 3.17
N ILE A 320 7.83 6.49 2.71
CA ILE A 320 6.97 5.36 3.09
C ILE A 320 7.59 4.63 4.29
N GLY A 321 6.78 4.09 5.20
CA GLY A 321 7.32 3.33 6.34
C GLY A 321 7.98 2.03 5.89
N VAL A 322 7.18 1.12 5.31
CA VAL A 322 7.63 -0.17 4.79
C VAL A 322 7.23 -0.29 3.33
N LEU A 323 8.22 -0.38 2.44
CA LEU A 323 7.99 -0.60 1.01
C LEU A 323 8.48 -1.98 0.59
N ILE A 324 7.62 -2.74 -0.08
CA ILE A 324 7.92 -4.08 -0.59
C ILE A 324 7.81 -4.09 -2.10
N LYS A 325 8.89 -4.47 -2.77
CA LYS A 325 8.98 -4.65 -4.22
C LYS A 325 9.81 -5.89 -4.51
N SER A 326 9.18 -7.04 -4.34
CA SER A 326 9.83 -8.34 -4.41
C SER A 326 9.03 -9.32 -5.28
N ARG A 327 9.74 -10.26 -5.89
CA ARG A 327 9.23 -11.44 -6.58
C ARG A 327 9.18 -12.66 -5.65
N GLY A 328 9.70 -12.55 -4.43
CA GLY A 328 9.55 -13.61 -3.44
C GLY A 328 8.25 -13.50 -2.65
N ARG A 329 8.18 -14.23 -1.53
CA ARG A 329 6.92 -14.47 -0.77
C ARG A 329 7.14 -14.37 0.73
N GLY A 330 6.04 -14.21 1.48
CA GLY A 330 6.08 -14.30 2.93
C GLY A 330 6.61 -13.01 3.54
N PHE A 331 5.74 -12.01 3.66
CA PHE A 331 6.07 -10.74 4.29
C PHE A 331 5.11 -10.51 5.44
N ALA A 332 5.65 -10.25 6.62
CA ALA A 332 4.85 -9.95 7.79
C ALA A 332 5.24 -8.62 8.42
N VAL A 333 4.24 -7.81 8.76
CA VAL A 333 4.36 -6.70 9.70
C VAL A 333 3.38 -6.96 10.82
N GLN A 334 3.86 -7.24 12.03
CA GLN A 334 3.00 -7.57 13.15
C GLN A 334 3.37 -6.85 14.44
N ASN A 335 2.38 -6.66 15.30
CA ASN A 335 2.52 -6.07 16.63
C ASN A 335 3.27 -4.72 16.62
N SER A 336 3.28 -4.01 15.48
CA SER A 336 4.11 -2.85 15.24
C SER A 336 3.30 -1.56 15.33
N SER A 337 3.98 -0.44 15.56
CA SER A 337 3.35 0.87 15.69
C SER A 337 3.93 1.90 14.73
N PHE A 338 3.07 2.72 14.14
CA PHE A 338 3.43 3.89 13.37
C PHE A 338 2.75 5.07 14.04
N ALA A 339 3.54 6.05 14.49
CA ALA A 339 2.98 7.25 15.11
C ALA A 339 3.99 8.38 15.02
N ALA A 340 3.52 9.58 14.68
CA ALA A 340 4.37 10.74 14.50
C ALA A 340 5.13 11.04 15.81
N ASP A 341 6.43 11.34 15.68
CA ASP A 341 7.23 11.75 16.82
C ASP A 341 6.73 13.10 17.37
N ALA A 342 7.18 13.45 18.59
CA ALA A 342 6.80 14.71 19.22
C ALA A 342 7.16 15.90 18.30
N GLY A 343 6.24 16.86 18.19
CA GLY A 343 6.41 18.04 17.32
C GLY A 343 6.28 17.79 15.81
N ARG A 344 6.01 16.56 15.37
CA ARG A 344 5.75 16.23 13.96
C ARG A 344 4.27 15.94 13.71
N PRO A 345 3.70 16.35 12.57
CA PRO A 345 2.32 16.03 12.22
C PRO A 345 2.16 14.60 11.70
N MET A 346 3.22 13.99 11.16
CA MET A 346 3.17 12.72 10.44
C MET A 346 4.20 11.71 10.93
N SER A 347 3.80 10.43 10.96
CA SER A 347 4.70 9.30 11.10
C SER A 347 5.46 9.13 9.79
N THR A 348 4.80 8.63 8.76
CA THR A 348 5.34 8.60 7.40
C THR A 348 4.77 9.77 6.61
N ASN A 349 5.58 10.46 5.80
CA ASN A 349 5.05 11.51 4.93
C ASN A 349 4.14 10.95 3.81
N PHE A 350 4.24 9.67 3.51
CA PHE A 350 3.39 8.96 2.54
C PHE A 350 2.81 7.70 3.22
N ASP A 351 2.72 6.62 2.48
CA ASP A 351 2.09 5.38 2.91
C ASP A 351 2.77 4.77 4.15
N GLY A 352 2.00 4.05 4.96
CA GLY A 352 2.54 3.27 6.06
C GLY A 352 3.25 2.01 5.55
N ILE A 353 2.46 1.07 5.02
CA ILE A 353 2.90 -0.19 4.43
C ILE A 353 2.44 -0.23 2.97
N HIS A 354 3.38 -0.27 2.04
CA HIS A 354 3.10 -0.30 0.60
C HIS A 354 3.73 -1.52 -0.04
N VAL A 355 2.91 -2.37 -0.68
CA VAL A 355 3.36 -3.52 -1.45
C VAL A 355 3.12 -3.25 -2.93
N ILE A 356 4.21 -3.03 -3.68
CA ILE A 356 4.21 -2.86 -5.14
C ILE A 356 4.13 -4.22 -5.83
N SER A 357 4.84 -5.20 -5.29
CA SER A 357 4.89 -6.58 -5.75
C SER A 357 5.38 -7.50 -4.64
N ALA A 358 4.82 -8.71 -4.59
CA ALA A 358 5.17 -9.79 -3.66
C ALA A 358 4.47 -11.06 -4.15
N ALA A 359 5.17 -12.04 -4.71
CA ALA A 359 4.57 -13.21 -5.38
C ALA A 359 3.72 -14.16 -4.49
N GLY A 360 3.55 -13.88 -3.21
CA GLY A 360 2.91 -14.81 -2.28
C GLY A 360 2.25 -14.13 -1.10
N ASP A 361 2.66 -14.55 0.08
CA ASP A 361 1.91 -14.38 1.32
C ASP A 361 2.22 -13.04 1.98
N ILE A 362 1.19 -12.27 2.30
CA ILE A 362 1.31 -11.00 3.03
C ILE A 362 0.46 -11.08 4.30
N LEU A 363 1.07 -10.80 5.46
CA LEU A 363 0.40 -10.77 6.76
C LEU A 363 0.63 -9.42 7.45
N ILE A 364 -0.44 -8.68 7.71
CA ILE A 364 -0.41 -7.43 8.45
C ILE A 364 -1.33 -7.60 9.67
N ARG A 365 -0.75 -7.78 10.86
CA ARG A 365 -1.51 -8.21 12.04
C ARG A 365 -1.20 -7.44 13.32
N GLY A 366 -2.22 -7.00 14.05
CA GLY A 366 -2.01 -6.49 15.41
C GLY A 366 -1.26 -5.16 15.45
N ASN A 367 -1.27 -4.38 14.36
CA ASN A 367 -0.53 -3.13 14.28
C ASN A 367 -1.39 -1.92 14.67
N SER A 368 -0.75 -0.85 15.14
CA SER A 368 -1.34 0.48 15.27
C SER A 368 -0.70 1.41 14.24
N ILE A 369 -1.46 1.84 13.23
CA ILE A 369 -0.95 2.68 12.13
C ILE A 369 -1.63 4.04 12.17
N LEU A 370 -0.91 5.05 12.68
CA LEU A 370 -1.42 6.39 12.93
C LEU A 370 -0.59 7.45 12.18
N HIS A 371 -1.23 8.57 11.87
CA HIS A 371 -0.58 9.80 11.38
C HIS A 371 0.20 9.62 10.08
N THR A 372 -0.19 8.69 9.21
CA THR A 372 0.45 8.55 7.89
C THR A 372 0.00 9.68 6.96
N GLY A 373 0.93 10.17 6.16
CA GLY A 373 0.71 11.27 5.22
C GLY A 373 -0.01 10.87 3.93
N ASP A 374 -0.21 9.58 3.71
CA ASP A 374 -1.10 9.01 2.70
C ASP A 374 -1.71 7.70 3.26
N ASP A 375 -1.98 6.70 2.42
CA ASP A 375 -2.63 5.44 2.82
C ASP A 375 -1.80 4.61 3.82
N PRO A 376 -2.37 4.22 4.97
CA PRO A 376 -1.75 3.31 5.94
C PRO A 376 -1.32 1.98 5.34
N ILE A 377 -2.15 1.42 4.46
CA ILE A 377 -1.90 0.14 3.79
C ILE A 377 -2.29 0.27 2.31
N ASN A 378 -1.34 -0.01 1.42
CA ASN A 378 -1.58 -0.15 -0.02
C ASN A 378 -1.02 -1.49 -0.51
N LEU A 379 -1.90 -2.41 -0.89
CA LEU A 379 -1.56 -3.72 -1.43
C LEU A 379 -1.90 -3.76 -2.92
N ARG A 380 -0.88 -3.82 -3.77
CA ARG A 380 -1.06 -3.83 -5.21
C ARG A 380 -0.12 -4.78 -5.94
N SER A 381 -0.34 -4.88 -7.25
CA SER A 381 0.59 -5.41 -8.23
C SER A 381 0.91 -4.35 -9.30
N ILE A 382 1.87 -4.63 -10.17
CA ILE A 382 2.24 -3.76 -11.29
C ILE A 382 1.35 -4.07 -12.51
N ILE A 383 0.86 -3.02 -13.17
CA ILE A 383 0.34 -3.09 -14.53
C ILE A 383 1.39 -2.49 -15.46
N HIS A 384 1.86 -3.27 -16.42
CA HIS A 384 2.76 -2.80 -17.47
C HIS A 384 1.94 -2.23 -18.62
N LYS A 385 2.40 -1.13 -19.22
CA LYS A 385 1.81 -0.63 -20.46
C LYS A 385 2.46 -1.30 -21.65
N VAL A 386 1.67 -1.83 -22.57
CA VAL A 386 2.15 -2.36 -23.84
C VAL A 386 2.43 -1.20 -24.78
N THR A 387 3.65 -1.15 -25.33
CA THR A 387 4.10 -0.10 -26.25
C THR A 387 4.30 -0.62 -27.67
N ALA A 388 4.51 -1.93 -27.84
CA ALA A 388 4.53 -2.59 -29.16
C ALA A 388 4.15 -4.08 -29.04
N LEU A 389 3.51 -4.60 -30.09
CA LEU A 389 3.09 -6.00 -30.23
C LEU A 389 3.58 -6.58 -31.55
N ASN A 390 4.06 -7.82 -31.52
CA ASN A 390 4.29 -8.66 -32.70
C ASN A 390 3.66 -10.03 -32.46
N THR A 391 3.81 -10.99 -33.38
CA THR A 391 3.22 -12.34 -33.21
C THR A 391 3.74 -13.06 -31.96
N ASN A 392 5.06 -13.00 -31.71
CA ASN A 392 5.74 -13.73 -30.63
C ASN A 392 6.64 -12.82 -29.77
N SER A 393 6.35 -11.52 -29.71
CA SER A 393 7.06 -10.62 -28.82
C SER A 393 6.20 -9.44 -28.39
N VAL A 394 6.50 -8.91 -27.22
CA VAL A 394 5.83 -7.73 -26.67
C VAL A 394 6.86 -6.76 -26.10
N THR A 395 6.68 -5.48 -26.35
CA THR A 395 7.41 -4.42 -25.66
C THR A 395 6.49 -3.80 -24.62
N ILE A 396 6.94 -3.78 -23.37
CA ILE A 396 6.18 -3.20 -22.26
C ILE A 396 7.05 -2.21 -21.48
N ASN A 397 6.41 -1.28 -20.77
CA ASN A 397 7.08 -0.39 -19.82
C ASN A 397 6.51 -0.47 -18.40
N ASN A 398 6.95 0.43 -17.50
CA ASN A 398 6.57 0.52 -16.08
C ASN A 398 7.10 -0.68 -15.29
N ASP A 399 8.32 -0.60 -14.76
CA ASP A 399 8.98 -1.69 -14.03
C ASP A 399 9.13 -3.00 -14.82
N ALA A 400 9.17 -2.92 -16.16
CA ALA A 400 9.33 -4.08 -17.04
C ALA A 400 10.59 -4.90 -16.73
N ARG A 401 11.65 -4.27 -16.20
CA ARG A 401 12.89 -4.91 -15.76
C ARG A 401 12.72 -6.00 -14.70
N MET A 402 11.58 -6.07 -14.03
CA MET A 402 11.28 -7.12 -13.06
C MET A 402 10.79 -8.43 -13.69
N VAL A 403 10.35 -8.40 -14.95
CA VAL A 403 9.89 -9.59 -15.69
C VAL A 403 11.09 -10.45 -16.08
N ARG A 404 10.96 -11.76 -15.89
CA ARG A 404 12.00 -12.75 -16.15
C ARG A 404 11.54 -13.76 -17.20
N LYS A 405 12.52 -14.47 -17.78
CA LYS A 405 12.24 -15.67 -18.58
C LYS A 405 11.44 -16.67 -17.73
N ALA A 406 10.50 -17.35 -18.37
CA ALA A 406 9.52 -18.28 -17.80
C ALA A 406 8.39 -17.65 -16.97
N ASP A 407 8.33 -16.32 -16.83
CA ASP A 407 7.15 -15.67 -16.25
C ASP A 407 5.93 -15.79 -17.16
N GLU A 408 4.76 -15.83 -16.54
CA GLU A 408 3.47 -15.80 -17.22
C GLU A 408 2.94 -14.36 -17.27
N LEU A 409 2.79 -13.81 -18.48
CA LEU A 409 2.18 -12.50 -18.70
C LEU A 409 0.71 -12.67 -19.07
N ALA A 410 -0.18 -12.05 -18.29
CA ALA A 410 -1.58 -11.84 -18.66
C ALA A 410 -1.74 -10.52 -19.41
N PHE A 411 -2.53 -10.53 -20.49
CA PHE A 411 -2.75 -9.38 -21.35
C PHE A 411 -4.17 -8.85 -21.24
N PHE A 412 -4.30 -7.52 -21.32
CA PHE A 412 -5.57 -6.81 -21.22
C PHE A 412 -5.69 -5.73 -22.30
N ASN A 413 -6.89 -5.52 -22.82
CA ASN A 413 -7.16 -4.44 -23.78
C ASN A 413 -7.27 -3.07 -23.10
N LYS A 414 -7.56 -2.01 -23.88
CA LYS A 414 -7.73 -0.64 -23.35
C LYS A 414 -8.91 -0.49 -22.39
N SER A 415 -9.88 -1.37 -22.48
CA SER A 415 -11.03 -1.43 -21.55
C SER A 415 -10.68 -2.18 -20.25
N GLY A 416 -9.49 -2.77 -20.16
CA GLY A 416 -9.07 -3.62 -19.04
C GLY A 416 -9.68 -5.02 -19.05
N GLU A 417 -10.20 -5.48 -20.18
CA GLU A 417 -10.71 -6.85 -20.36
C GLU A 417 -9.57 -7.82 -20.60
N TYR A 418 -9.63 -9.00 -19.99
CA TYR A 418 -8.63 -10.06 -20.14
C TYR A 418 -8.67 -10.64 -21.55
N LEU A 419 -7.52 -10.74 -22.21
CA LEU A 419 -7.41 -11.28 -23.58
C LEU A 419 -6.84 -12.70 -23.60
N GLY A 420 -5.89 -12.96 -22.71
CA GLY A 420 -5.15 -14.21 -22.70
C GLY A 420 -3.82 -14.08 -21.97
N ARG A 421 -3.09 -15.19 -21.88
CA ARG A 421 -1.75 -15.25 -21.29
C ARG A 421 -0.72 -15.95 -22.17
N ARG A 422 0.53 -15.54 -22.01
CA ARG A 422 1.71 -16.16 -22.67
C ARG A 422 2.89 -16.24 -21.72
N VAL A 423 3.77 -17.21 -21.97
CA VAL A 423 5.00 -17.40 -21.22
C VAL A 423 6.15 -16.66 -21.89
N VAL A 424 6.97 -15.97 -21.10
CA VAL A 424 8.19 -15.29 -21.56
C VAL A 424 9.27 -16.32 -21.89
N THR A 425 9.73 -16.34 -23.15
CA THR A 425 10.79 -17.25 -23.61
C THR A 425 12.16 -16.60 -23.65
N SER A 426 12.22 -15.27 -23.81
CA SER A 426 13.45 -14.49 -23.75
C SER A 426 13.22 -13.12 -23.11
N ALA A 427 14.18 -12.71 -22.28
CA ALA A 427 14.30 -11.37 -21.75
C ALA A 427 15.71 -10.86 -22.11
N PRO A 428 15.87 -9.63 -22.62
CA PRO A 428 17.17 -9.10 -22.97
C PRO A 428 18.04 -8.95 -21.71
N VAL A 429 19.35 -8.91 -21.89
CA VAL A 429 20.27 -8.56 -20.80
C VAL A 429 19.87 -7.19 -20.27
N ILE A 430 19.58 -7.13 -18.97
CA ILE A 430 19.01 -5.94 -18.35
C ILE A 430 20.00 -4.78 -18.41
N GLY A 431 19.61 -3.72 -19.11
CA GLY A 431 20.13 -2.38 -18.91
C GLY A 431 19.22 -1.58 -17.96
N ASN A 432 19.50 -0.29 -17.77
CA ASN A 432 18.70 0.60 -16.93
C ASN A 432 17.36 1.04 -17.56
N SER A 433 16.87 0.35 -18.59
CA SER A 433 15.63 0.71 -19.28
C SER A 433 14.41 0.10 -18.60
N ASP A 434 13.40 0.93 -18.36
CA ASP A 434 12.08 0.48 -17.92
C ASP A 434 11.15 0.08 -19.06
N THR A 435 11.60 0.23 -20.31
CA THR A 435 10.93 -0.27 -21.51
C THR A 435 11.71 -1.47 -22.05
N VAL A 436 11.09 -2.64 -22.10
CA VAL A 436 11.77 -3.90 -22.41
C VAL A 436 10.93 -4.74 -23.39
N THR A 437 11.59 -5.33 -24.38
CA THR A 437 10.98 -6.26 -25.34
C THR A 437 11.25 -7.70 -24.92
N PHE A 438 10.19 -8.50 -24.80
CA PHE A 438 10.25 -9.91 -24.41
C PHE A 438 9.84 -10.80 -25.58
N GLY A 439 10.55 -11.92 -25.75
CA GLY A 439 10.07 -13.02 -26.57
C GLY A 439 8.99 -13.80 -25.83
N LEU A 440 7.95 -14.22 -26.54
CA LEU A 440 6.82 -14.96 -26.00
C LEU A 440 6.68 -16.31 -26.68
N ALA A 441 6.27 -17.32 -25.92
CA ALA A 441 5.80 -18.57 -26.49
C ALA A 441 4.49 -18.34 -27.30
N ALA A 442 4.21 -19.24 -28.23
CA ALA A 442 2.86 -19.35 -28.79
C ALA A 442 1.87 -19.64 -27.66
N GLY A 443 0.68 -19.04 -27.72
CA GLY A 443 -0.29 -19.14 -26.64
C GLY A 443 -1.57 -18.40 -26.96
N GLU A 444 -2.31 -18.03 -25.91
CA GLU A 444 -3.62 -17.38 -26.01
C GLU A 444 -3.54 -16.04 -26.78
N PRO A 445 -4.68 -15.52 -27.29
CA PRO A 445 -4.73 -14.24 -28.00
C PRO A 445 -4.23 -13.06 -27.15
N TYR A 446 -3.61 -12.09 -27.82
CA TYR A 446 -3.14 -10.83 -27.19
C TYR A 446 -3.00 -9.67 -28.18
N GLY A 447 -3.56 -9.80 -29.41
CA GLY A 447 -3.32 -8.87 -30.52
C GLY A 447 -3.79 -7.43 -30.27
N GLU A 448 -4.67 -7.22 -29.29
CA GLU A 448 -5.20 -5.90 -28.89
C GLU A 448 -4.71 -5.44 -27.51
N ALA A 449 -3.66 -6.08 -26.98
CA ALA A 449 -3.19 -5.79 -25.64
C ALA A 449 -2.69 -4.33 -25.52
N ALA A 450 -3.25 -3.60 -24.57
CA ALA A 450 -2.78 -2.30 -24.13
C ALA A 450 -2.00 -2.39 -22.82
N TYR A 451 -2.24 -3.45 -22.06
CA TYR A 451 -1.63 -3.68 -20.77
C TYR A 451 -1.21 -5.14 -20.60
N ALA A 452 -0.21 -5.36 -19.76
CA ALA A 452 0.24 -6.68 -19.34
C ALA A 452 0.45 -6.72 -17.83
N ARG A 453 0.29 -7.89 -17.22
CA ARG A 453 0.61 -8.15 -15.81
C ARG A 453 1.47 -9.39 -15.71
N ASP A 454 2.56 -9.29 -14.97
CA ASP A 454 3.35 -10.44 -14.58
C ASP A 454 2.67 -11.16 -13.41
N ILE A 455 2.12 -12.33 -13.70
CA ILE A 455 1.42 -13.16 -12.71
C ILE A 455 2.41 -13.63 -11.64
N ASN A 456 3.68 -13.82 -11.98
CA ASN A 456 4.71 -14.30 -11.05
C ASN A 456 5.10 -13.24 -10.02
N MET A 457 4.88 -11.94 -10.25
CA MET A 457 5.11 -10.89 -9.23
C MET A 457 3.81 -10.33 -8.62
N THR A 458 2.65 -10.77 -9.11
CA THR A 458 1.35 -10.38 -8.57
C THR A 458 1.11 -11.08 -7.23
N PRO A 459 0.79 -10.34 -6.15
CA PRO A 459 0.46 -10.96 -4.89
C PRO A 459 -0.75 -11.89 -4.94
N ARG A 460 -0.65 -13.00 -4.22
CA ARG A 460 -1.57 -14.13 -4.37
C ARG A 460 -2.57 -14.24 -3.24
N ARG A 461 -2.22 -13.73 -2.06
CA ARG A 461 -3.02 -13.85 -0.85
C ARG A 461 -2.54 -12.88 0.22
N PHE A 462 -3.47 -12.39 1.01
CA PHE A 462 -3.13 -11.51 2.11
C PHE A 462 -4.12 -11.63 3.27
N ALA A 463 -3.64 -11.28 4.47
CA ALA A 463 -4.47 -11.09 5.64
C ALA A 463 -4.10 -9.78 6.34
N VAL A 464 -5.07 -8.88 6.49
CA VAL A 464 -4.99 -7.66 7.29
C VAL A 464 -5.95 -7.81 8.47
N VAL A 465 -5.41 -8.17 9.64
CA VAL A 465 -6.24 -8.59 10.78
C VAL A 465 -5.87 -7.92 12.10
N ASN A 466 -6.89 -7.56 12.90
CA ASN A 466 -6.71 -6.99 14.24
C ASN A 466 -5.84 -5.73 14.27
N ASN A 467 -5.88 -4.88 13.24
CA ASN A 467 -5.13 -3.62 13.21
C ASN A 467 -6.00 -2.44 13.65
N THR A 468 -5.38 -1.43 14.23
CA THR A 468 -5.97 -0.11 14.45
C THR A 468 -5.38 0.88 13.48
N ILE A 469 -6.23 1.53 12.69
CA ILE A 469 -5.85 2.57 11.74
C ILE A 469 -6.63 3.83 12.08
N ALA A 470 -5.95 4.93 12.37
CA ALA A 470 -6.65 6.16 12.68
C ALA A 470 -5.84 7.40 12.35
N GLU A 471 -6.55 8.51 12.12
CA GLU A 471 -5.93 9.83 12.08
C GLU A 471 -4.85 9.89 11.00
N THR A 472 -5.22 9.65 9.74
CA THR A 472 -4.30 9.63 8.60
C THR A 472 -4.82 10.57 7.52
N VAL A 473 -3.95 10.96 6.58
CA VAL A 473 -4.30 11.93 5.53
C VAL A 473 -5.06 11.29 4.36
N GLY A 474 -4.73 10.03 4.06
CA GLY A 474 -5.21 9.29 2.90
C GLY A 474 -6.49 8.51 3.14
N ARG A 475 -6.63 7.41 2.40
CA ARG A 475 -7.61 6.34 2.65
C ARG A 475 -7.17 5.53 3.87
N GLY A 476 -7.93 4.50 4.24
CA GLY A 476 -7.48 3.51 5.25
C GLY A 476 -6.67 2.38 4.64
N MET A 477 -7.27 1.63 3.71
CA MET A 477 -6.66 0.51 3.03
C MET A 477 -6.98 0.56 1.53
N LEU A 478 -5.95 0.50 0.69
CA LEU A 478 -6.08 0.35 -0.76
C LEU A 478 -5.71 -1.09 -1.14
N ILE A 479 -6.65 -1.82 -1.71
CA ILE A 479 -6.58 -3.28 -1.85
C ILE A 479 -6.83 -3.66 -3.31
N GLN A 480 -5.82 -4.24 -3.94
CA GLN A 480 -5.79 -4.50 -5.38
C GLN A 480 -5.25 -5.91 -5.68
N VAL A 481 -5.44 -6.82 -4.73
CA VAL A 481 -4.82 -8.15 -4.65
C VAL A 481 -5.90 -9.22 -4.44
N ALA A 482 -5.63 -10.44 -4.89
CA ALA A 482 -6.53 -11.58 -4.75
C ALA A 482 -6.40 -12.35 -3.42
N ASN A 483 -7.40 -13.19 -3.12
CA ASN A 483 -7.50 -14.08 -1.96
C ASN A 483 -7.16 -13.35 -0.65
N GLY A 484 -8.08 -12.47 -0.26
CA GLY A 484 -7.86 -11.52 0.82
C GLY A 484 -8.74 -11.75 2.03
N LEU A 485 -8.19 -11.49 3.21
CA LEU A 485 -8.95 -11.31 4.45
C LEU A 485 -8.67 -9.92 5.03
N ILE A 486 -9.73 -9.16 5.30
CA ILE A 486 -9.68 -7.91 6.05
C ILE A 486 -10.62 -8.08 7.24
N GLN A 487 -10.09 -8.34 8.42
CA GLN A 487 -10.91 -8.77 9.55
C GLN A 487 -10.55 -8.13 10.88
N ASN A 488 -11.58 -7.80 11.68
CA ASN A 488 -11.43 -7.30 13.05
C ASN A 488 -10.55 -6.06 13.16
N ASN A 489 -10.49 -5.23 12.12
CA ASN A 489 -9.75 -3.97 12.17
C ASN A 489 -10.64 -2.85 12.70
N THR A 490 -10.03 -1.88 13.39
CA THR A 490 -10.67 -0.64 13.80
C THR A 490 -10.13 0.50 12.95
N LEU A 491 -11.02 1.19 12.22
CA LEU A 491 -10.68 2.33 11.38
C LEU A 491 -11.41 3.57 11.90
N ARG A 492 -10.69 4.63 12.26
CA ARG A 492 -11.28 5.81 12.92
C ARG A 492 -10.77 7.13 12.34
N ASN A 493 -11.67 8.10 12.17
CA ASN A 493 -11.33 9.48 11.79
C ASN A 493 -10.50 9.57 10.50
N LEU A 494 -10.89 8.81 9.49
CA LEU A 494 -10.28 8.86 8.17
C LEU A 494 -10.98 9.91 7.32
N PRO A 495 -10.24 10.82 6.66
CA PRO A 495 -10.84 11.86 5.81
C PRO A 495 -11.41 11.30 4.51
N ARG A 496 -11.12 10.04 4.15
CA ARG A 496 -11.47 9.38 2.88
C ARG A 496 -11.99 7.96 3.12
N THR A 497 -12.29 7.25 2.02
CA THR A 497 -12.73 5.85 2.05
C THR A 497 -11.82 4.99 2.93
N ALA A 498 -12.43 4.23 3.83
CA ALA A 498 -11.74 3.41 4.80
C ALA A 498 -11.14 2.16 4.15
N ILE A 499 -11.88 1.48 3.28
CA ILE A 499 -11.39 0.33 2.51
C ILE A 499 -11.77 0.51 1.04
N ARG A 500 -10.77 0.59 0.17
CA ARG A 500 -10.95 0.74 -1.27
C ARG A 500 -10.43 -0.48 -2.00
N LEU A 501 -11.34 -1.19 -2.65
CA LEU A 501 -11.09 -2.32 -3.53
C LEU A 501 -10.95 -1.79 -4.96
N LEU A 502 -9.79 -1.99 -5.59
CA LEU A 502 -9.43 -1.29 -6.82
C LEU A 502 -8.64 -2.17 -7.80
N THR A 503 -8.81 -1.88 -9.07
CA THR A 503 -7.74 -1.96 -10.08
C THR A 503 -7.69 -0.64 -10.83
N SER A 504 -6.50 -0.14 -11.16
CA SER A 504 -6.34 1.15 -11.85
C SER A 504 -5.38 1.04 -13.04
N PHE A 505 -5.93 0.92 -14.24
CA PHE A 505 -5.17 0.98 -15.50
C PHE A 505 -4.80 2.42 -15.90
N ASP A 506 -5.51 3.42 -15.37
CA ASP A 506 -5.24 4.84 -15.55
C ASP A 506 -5.79 5.61 -14.34
N PRO A 507 -5.02 6.48 -13.67
CA PRO A 507 -3.65 6.89 -14.01
C PRO A 507 -2.54 6.05 -13.35
N TRP A 508 -2.89 5.16 -12.43
CA TRP A 508 -1.89 4.61 -11.50
C TRP A 508 -1.11 3.41 -12.04
N LEU A 509 -1.68 2.65 -12.98
CA LEU A 509 -1.12 1.39 -13.49
C LEU A 509 -0.87 0.37 -12.35
N GLU A 510 -1.88 0.21 -11.50
CA GLU A 510 -1.84 -0.56 -10.28
C GLU A 510 -2.92 -1.64 -10.22
N GLY A 511 -2.53 -2.78 -9.65
CA GLY A 511 -3.47 -3.79 -9.18
C GLY A 511 -3.81 -4.88 -10.17
N ALA A 512 -4.24 -6.00 -9.62
CA ALA A 512 -4.77 -7.15 -10.34
C ALA A 512 -6.31 -7.19 -10.31
N GLY A 513 -6.93 -6.35 -9.46
CA GLY A 513 -8.31 -6.45 -9.03
C GLY A 513 -8.41 -7.07 -7.63
N ALA A 514 -9.33 -6.57 -6.82
CA ALA A 514 -9.69 -7.20 -5.56
C ALA A 514 -10.59 -8.42 -5.84
N ILE A 515 -9.99 -9.61 -5.80
CA ILE A 515 -10.63 -10.86 -6.24
C ILE A 515 -10.63 -11.87 -5.10
N ASN A 516 -11.78 -12.46 -4.78
CA ASN A 516 -11.92 -13.36 -3.63
C ASN A 516 -11.50 -12.70 -2.31
N VAL A 517 -12.05 -11.51 -2.04
CA VAL A 517 -11.73 -10.75 -0.82
C VAL A 517 -12.91 -10.79 0.14
N ARG A 518 -12.62 -11.17 1.39
CA ARG A 518 -13.57 -11.13 2.51
C ARG A 518 -13.24 -9.99 3.45
N ILE A 519 -14.21 -9.11 3.68
CA ILE A 519 -14.14 -7.99 4.62
C ILE A 519 -15.12 -8.28 5.74
N SER A 520 -14.61 -8.62 6.94
CA SER A 520 -15.47 -9.09 8.02
C SER A 520 -15.20 -8.47 9.38
N ASN A 521 -16.26 -8.19 10.14
CA ASN A 521 -16.18 -7.78 11.54
C ASN A 521 -15.27 -6.57 11.81
N ASN A 522 -15.11 -5.66 10.84
CA ASN A 522 -14.37 -4.42 11.05
C ASN A 522 -15.28 -3.38 11.71
N THR A 523 -14.71 -2.55 12.57
CA THR A 523 -15.39 -1.38 13.14
C THR A 523 -14.86 -0.12 12.48
N ILE A 524 -15.75 0.68 11.89
CA ILE A 524 -15.39 1.90 11.18
C ILE A 524 -16.15 3.08 11.78
N GLU A 525 -15.41 4.00 12.40
CA GLU A 525 -15.92 5.15 13.14
C GLU A 525 -15.69 6.44 12.36
N GLY A 526 -16.77 7.18 12.10
CA GLY A 526 -16.70 8.45 11.39
C GLY A 526 -16.21 8.29 9.95
N GLY A 527 -16.53 7.16 9.30
CA GLY A 527 -16.11 6.87 7.94
C GLY A 527 -16.67 7.87 6.91
N ARG A 528 -15.88 8.12 5.86
CA ARG A 528 -16.12 9.18 4.87
C ARG A 528 -15.90 8.67 3.44
N ALA A 529 -16.41 9.43 2.49
CA ALA A 529 -16.31 9.18 1.05
C ALA A 529 -15.09 9.91 0.45
N GLU A 530 -14.60 9.41 -0.67
CA GLU A 530 -13.76 10.21 -1.57
C GLU A 530 -14.55 11.35 -2.21
N GLN A 531 -13.85 12.44 -2.51
CA GLN A 531 -14.39 13.60 -3.21
C GLN A 531 -13.74 13.76 -4.59
N GLY A 532 -14.38 14.51 -5.48
CA GLY A 532 -13.83 14.85 -6.79
C GLY A 532 -14.11 13.83 -7.90
N PHE A 533 -15.05 12.91 -7.66
CA PHE A 533 -15.53 11.95 -8.64
C PHE A 533 -16.93 12.34 -9.14
N SER A 534 -17.25 11.95 -10.37
CA SER A 534 -18.59 12.09 -10.97
C SER A 534 -19.61 11.06 -10.44
N PHE A 535 -19.16 10.17 -9.57
CA PHE A 535 -19.93 9.10 -8.96
C PHE A 535 -19.72 9.10 -7.44
N VAL A 536 -20.64 8.43 -6.74
CA VAL A 536 -20.62 8.32 -5.29
C VAL A 536 -19.56 7.30 -4.87
N THR A 537 -18.85 7.60 -3.79
CA THR A 537 -18.04 6.60 -3.09
C THR A 537 -18.56 6.42 -1.67
N GLY A 538 -18.29 5.27 -1.07
CA GLY A 538 -18.70 4.94 0.29
C GLY A 538 -17.50 4.76 1.22
N ILE A 539 -17.81 4.39 2.47
CA ILE A 539 -16.81 4.04 3.48
C ILE A 539 -16.01 2.81 3.05
N ILE A 540 -16.68 1.80 2.47
CA ILE A 540 -16.06 0.75 1.68
C ILE A 540 -16.46 0.95 0.22
N THR A 541 -15.48 1.02 -0.67
CA THR A 541 -15.74 1.24 -2.10
C THR A 541 -15.07 0.16 -2.94
N SER A 542 -15.80 -0.42 -3.90
CA SER A 542 -15.23 -1.23 -4.98
C SER A 542 -15.37 -0.48 -6.30
N ILE A 543 -14.30 -0.41 -7.09
CA ILE A 543 -14.31 0.24 -8.40
C ILE A 543 -13.19 -0.28 -9.31
N GLY A 544 -13.41 -0.28 -10.63
CA GLY A 544 -12.34 -0.36 -11.62
C GLY A 544 -12.05 1.04 -12.19
N GLU A 545 -10.78 1.39 -12.38
CA GLU A 545 -10.36 2.64 -13.03
C GLU A 545 -9.64 2.32 -14.33
N VAL A 546 -10.38 2.36 -15.43
CA VAL A 546 -9.84 2.20 -16.79
C VAL A 546 -9.55 3.56 -17.42
N VAL A 547 -10.41 4.53 -17.11
CA VAL A 547 -10.24 5.94 -17.44
C VAL A 547 -10.43 6.70 -16.15
N SER A 548 -9.51 7.61 -15.84
CA SER A 548 -9.57 8.40 -14.62
C SER A 548 -10.95 9.05 -14.41
N ALA A 549 -11.45 8.93 -13.18
CA ALA A 549 -12.74 9.48 -12.72
C ALA A 549 -13.99 9.01 -13.52
N LYS A 550 -13.95 7.83 -14.14
CA LYS A 550 -15.12 7.19 -14.77
C LYS A 550 -15.29 5.75 -14.31
N ILE A 551 -16.55 5.32 -14.19
CA ILE A 551 -16.88 3.92 -13.93
C ILE A 551 -16.88 3.17 -15.27
N PRO A 552 -16.04 2.14 -15.45
CA PRO A 552 -16.07 1.31 -16.65
C PRO A 552 -17.31 0.40 -16.66
N THR A 553 -17.59 -0.27 -17.77
CA THR A 553 -18.76 -1.18 -17.88
C THR A 553 -18.41 -2.64 -17.54
N ASN A 554 -17.16 -3.02 -17.66
CA ASN A 554 -16.68 -4.37 -17.39
C ASN A 554 -16.38 -4.61 -15.90
N MET A 555 -16.29 -5.89 -15.52
CA MET A 555 -15.97 -6.31 -14.17
C MET A 555 -14.47 -6.32 -13.95
N HIS A 556 -14.06 -5.88 -12.76
CA HIS A 556 -12.65 -5.73 -12.36
C HIS A 556 -12.36 -6.32 -10.99
N ASN A 557 -13.40 -6.46 -10.16
CA ASN A 557 -13.32 -6.98 -8.80
C ASN A 557 -14.34 -8.11 -8.63
N GLY A 558 -14.16 -8.93 -7.59
CA GLY A 558 -15.06 -10.05 -7.29
C GLY A 558 -14.44 -11.43 -7.43
N PRO A 559 -14.99 -12.48 -6.79
CA PRO A 559 -16.11 -12.43 -5.83
C PRO A 559 -15.72 -11.67 -4.55
N LEU A 560 -16.70 -11.00 -3.92
CA LEU A 560 -16.50 -10.24 -2.68
C LEU A 560 -17.47 -10.71 -1.61
N ARG A 561 -17.02 -10.77 -0.35
CA ARG A 561 -17.88 -11.01 0.80
C ARG A 561 -17.66 -9.92 1.84
N ILE A 562 -18.71 -9.20 2.20
CA ILE A 562 -18.68 -8.09 3.14
C ILE A 562 -19.65 -8.41 4.26
N ASP A 563 -19.15 -8.85 5.42
CA ASP A 563 -19.99 -9.42 6.47
C ASP A 563 -19.68 -8.97 7.90
N GLY A 564 -20.71 -8.66 8.70
CA GLY A 564 -20.51 -8.37 10.13
C GLY A 564 -19.81 -7.04 10.45
N ASN A 565 -19.64 -6.13 9.47
CA ASN A 565 -18.96 -4.86 9.72
C ASN A 565 -19.89 -3.86 10.42
N LYS A 566 -19.31 -3.11 11.37
CA LYS A 566 -20.01 -2.08 12.15
C LYS A 566 -19.55 -0.68 11.72
N PHE A 567 -20.46 0.10 11.16
CA PHE A 567 -20.24 1.50 10.82
C PHE A 567 -20.88 2.39 11.89
N ILE A 568 -20.06 3.17 12.58
CA ILE A 568 -20.48 4.04 13.69
C ILE A 568 -20.39 5.50 13.22
N ALA A 569 -21.50 6.23 13.34
CA ALA A 569 -21.63 7.61 12.88
C ALA A 569 -21.11 7.80 11.43
N PRO A 570 -21.63 7.03 10.45
CA PRO A 570 -21.22 7.18 9.06
C PRO A 570 -21.59 8.58 8.54
N ASN A 571 -20.67 9.24 7.85
CA ASN A 571 -20.93 10.56 7.24
C ASN A 571 -21.27 10.44 5.74
N THR A 572 -21.46 9.21 5.24
CA THR A 572 -21.71 8.89 3.83
C THR A 572 -22.27 7.46 3.71
N ALA A 573 -22.54 7.00 2.48
CA ALA A 573 -22.92 5.62 2.22
C ALA A 573 -21.88 4.64 2.79
N CYS A 574 -22.32 3.63 3.55
CA CYS A 574 -21.41 2.64 4.11
C CYS A 574 -20.69 1.83 3.02
N LEU A 575 -21.40 1.49 1.93
CA LEU A 575 -20.87 0.72 0.81
C LEU A 575 -21.19 1.40 -0.53
N ALA A 576 -20.23 1.43 -1.45
CA ALA A 576 -20.44 1.78 -2.86
C ALA A 576 -19.70 0.78 -3.75
N LEU A 577 -20.43 -0.04 -4.51
CA LEU A 577 -19.87 -1.20 -5.20
C LEU A 577 -20.09 -1.11 -6.71
N TYR A 578 -19.00 -0.86 -7.44
CA TYR A 578 -18.95 -0.82 -8.89
C TYR A 578 -18.01 -1.90 -9.42
N ASN A 579 -18.30 -2.38 -10.64
CA ASN A 579 -17.46 -3.32 -11.39
C ASN A 579 -17.06 -4.56 -10.59
N ALA A 580 -17.94 -4.99 -9.69
CA ALA A 580 -17.73 -6.12 -8.82
C ALA A 580 -18.73 -7.22 -9.18
N LYS A 581 -18.21 -8.42 -9.46
CA LYS A 581 -19.03 -9.60 -9.68
C LYS A 581 -19.20 -10.37 -8.37
N ASP A 582 -20.33 -11.07 -8.23
CA ASP A 582 -20.60 -12.04 -7.16
C ASP A 582 -20.30 -11.46 -5.76
N VAL A 583 -21.00 -10.38 -5.42
CA VAL A 583 -20.86 -9.70 -4.13
C VAL A 583 -21.94 -10.16 -3.16
N VAL A 584 -21.52 -10.60 -1.97
CA VAL A 584 -22.40 -10.97 -0.86
C VAL A 584 -22.21 -9.98 0.28
N GLN A 585 -23.30 -9.32 0.70
CA GLN A 585 -23.34 -8.46 1.87
C GLN A 585 -24.28 -9.05 2.93
N GLN A 586 -23.80 -9.26 4.16
CA GLN A 586 -24.60 -9.87 5.23
C GLN A 586 -24.27 -9.26 6.60
N ASN A 587 -25.26 -9.08 7.48
CA ASN A 587 -25.06 -8.72 8.89
C ASN A 587 -24.20 -7.47 9.14
N ASN A 588 -24.16 -6.51 8.22
CA ASN A 588 -23.47 -5.23 8.43
C ASN A 588 -24.44 -4.23 9.06
N THR A 589 -23.98 -3.41 10.01
CA THR A 589 -24.79 -2.33 10.60
C THR A 589 -24.31 -0.99 10.08
N CYS A 590 -25.16 -0.28 9.34
CA CYS A 590 -24.93 1.11 8.93
C CYS A 590 -25.77 1.99 9.87
N GLY A 591 -25.11 2.59 10.87
CA GLY A 591 -25.77 3.34 11.93
C GLY A 591 -26.25 4.72 11.53
#